data_AF-A0AAD9JND9-F1
#
_entry.id   AF-A0AAD9JND9-F1
#
_cell.length_a   1.000
_cell.length_b   1.000
_cell.length_c   1.000
_cell.angle_alpha   90.00
_cell.angle_beta   90.00
_cell.angle_gamma   90.00
#
_symmetry.space_group_name_H-M   'P 1'
#
loop_
_entity.id
_entity.type
_entity.pdbx_description
1 polymer ?
#
loop_
_entity_poly.entity_id
_entity_poly.type
_entity_poly.pdbx_seq_one_letter_code
_entity_poly.pdbx_strand_id
1 'polypeptide(L)'
;MGNCSSELRRHMRHNNPSGVLRVVQEAGEGSPDLINEDFTADCILDSCQRNMNTPVHTALGFHQMEIFEILLQYGGDPNAPSRHYGQTAMHQAARQNNMAAVTILLKYGADIHVKDNYGRIPIHCAAASLTARMRDNIDVLRHLLEVGGREDVHARDSSGNTSLHFAVKAEHLKAVKYLIENGADINTTNNNDKTPRDVAKPSFGLELDKFGDGKRVKILEILLKYGGDPNVHSRDCRKTSLHEAVRLNSLTMVTILLTYGADIHAKDNLHRMPIHYAAGSHPSRMSGNINVLRHVINVGRPEDVRATDLCGDTPLHYAVMVENIRAVKYLIKCGASMKDANGNRQTPSDVADEKFKEKLDLL
;
A
#
# COMPACT_ATOMS: atom_id res chain seq x y z
N MET A 1 0.54 -22.63 48.38
CA MET A 1 0.42 -22.51 46.90
C MET A 1 -0.82 -23.21 46.33
N GLY A 2 -1.26 -24.38 46.80
CA GLY A 2 -2.39 -25.10 46.19
C GLY A 2 -3.84 -24.63 46.48
N ASN A 3 -4.06 -23.44 47.08
CA ASN A 3 -5.40 -23.03 47.57
C ASN A 3 -6.02 -21.80 46.86
N CYS A 4 -5.22 -20.97 46.18
CA CYS A 4 -5.74 -19.76 45.54
C CYS A 4 -6.56 -20.06 44.26
N SER A 5 -6.19 -21.11 43.49
CA SER A 5 -6.91 -21.49 42.27
C SER A 5 -8.34 -22.00 42.55
N SER A 6 -8.54 -22.78 43.61
CA SER A 6 -9.87 -23.26 44.00
C SER A 6 -10.79 -22.13 44.48
N GLU A 7 -10.23 -21.12 45.15
CA GLU A 7 -10.97 -19.95 45.64
C GLU A 7 -11.33 -18.98 44.49
N LEU A 8 -10.40 -18.74 43.55
CA LEU A 8 -10.65 -17.97 42.33
C LEU A 8 -11.82 -18.57 41.51
N ARG A 9 -11.77 -19.89 41.24
CA ARG A 9 -12.84 -20.62 40.53
C ARG A 9 -14.20 -20.53 41.23
N ARG A 10 -14.22 -20.50 42.57
CA ARG A 10 -15.45 -20.33 43.34
C ARG A 10 -16.05 -18.93 43.18
N HIS A 11 -15.24 -17.88 43.23
CA HIS A 11 -15.72 -16.50 43.06
C HIS A 11 -16.17 -16.22 41.61
N MET A 12 -15.50 -16.79 40.62
CA MET A 12 -15.89 -16.73 39.21
C MET A 12 -17.26 -17.41 38.97
N ARG A 13 -17.47 -18.63 39.49
CA ARG A 13 -18.75 -19.38 39.33
C ARG A 13 -19.98 -18.70 39.93
N HIS A 14 -19.79 -17.88 40.97
CA HIS A 14 -20.89 -17.15 41.62
C HIS A 14 -20.96 -15.68 41.19
N ASN A 15 -20.25 -15.29 40.12
CA ASN A 15 -20.21 -13.93 39.58
C ASN A 15 -19.94 -12.87 40.65
N ASN A 16 -18.87 -13.06 41.44
CA ASN A 16 -18.49 -12.22 42.57
C ASN A 16 -17.17 -11.46 42.28
N PRO A 17 -17.23 -10.21 41.77
CA PRO A 17 -16.04 -9.47 41.33
C PRO A 17 -15.08 -9.14 42.48
N SER A 18 -15.61 -8.82 43.66
CA SER A 18 -14.80 -8.46 44.83
C SER A 18 -13.94 -9.62 45.33
N GLY A 19 -14.43 -10.86 45.21
CA GLY A 19 -13.65 -12.06 45.53
C GLY A 19 -12.54 -12.36 44.52
N VAL A 20 -12.80 -12.12 43.23
CA VAL A 20 -11.78 -12.22 42.16
C VAL A 20 -10.66 -11.19 42.39
N LEU A 21 -11.02 -9.94 42.71
CA LEU A 21 -10.07 -8.88 43.00
C LEU A 21 -9.17 -9.20 44.20
N ARG A 22 -9.74 -9.78 45.26
CA ARG A 22 -8.98 -10.17 46.47
C ARG A 22 -7.93 -11.25 46.17
N VAL A 23 -8.31 -12.31 45.44
CA VAL A 23 -7.37 -13.41 45.13
C VAL A 23 -6.25 -12.94 44.19
N VAL A 24 -6.52 -11.98 43.30
CA VAL A 24 -5.47 -11.33 42.47
C VAL A 24 -4.52 -10.48 43.33
N GLN A 25 -5.03 -9.77 44.34
CA GLN A 25 -4.20 -9.01 45.28
C GLN A 25 -3.34 -9.92 46.17
N GLU A 26 -3.90 -11.02 46.69
CA GLU A 26 -3.20 -12.01 47.50
C GLU A 26 -2.12 -12.79 46.71
N ALA A 27 -2.29 -12.96 45.39
CA ALA A 27 -1.28 -13.54 44.51
C ALA A 27 -0.08 -12.62 44.22
N GLY A 28 -0.18 -11.32 44.55
CA GLY A 28 0.84 -10.30 44.29
C GLY A 28 2.14 -10.47 45.08
N GLU A 29 2.15 -11.25 46.17
CA GLU A 29 3.37 -11.49 46.96
C GLU A 29 4.31 -12.57 46.39
N GLY A 30 3.96 -13.16 45.24
CA GLY A 30 4.95 -13.78 44.35
C GLY A 30 4.63 -15.21 43.89
N SER A 31 4.09 -15.32 42.67
CA SER A 31 4.50 -16.31 41.64
C SER A 31 3.68 -16.07 40.35
N PRO A 32 4.30 -15.79 39.18
CA PRO A 32 3.57 -15.52 37.93
C PRO A 32 2.71 -16.67 37.39
N ASP A 33 2.89 -17.90 37.88
CA ASP A 33 2.35 -19.13 37.27
C ASP A 33 0.89 -19.47 37.66
N LEU A 34 0.23 -18.64 38.49
CA LEU A 34 -1.05 -18.97 39.13
C LEU A 34 -2.33 -18.50 38.40
N ILE A 35 -2.22 -17.89 37.22
CA ILE A 35 -3.38 -17.28 36.54
C ILE A 35 -4.34 -18.34 35.91
N ASN A 36 -3.91 -19.60 35.72
CA ASN A 36 -4.69 -20.64 35.01
C ASN A 36 -5.96 -21.16 35.75
N GLU A 37 -7.10 -21.12 35.02
CA GLU A 37 -8.43 -21.74 35.25
C GLU A 37 -9.30 -21.25 36.44
N ASP A 38 -10.64 -21.07 36.38
CA ASP A 38 -11.66 -21.06 35.30
C ASP A 38 -12.54 -19.79 35.51
N PHE A 39 -13.13 -19.07 34.51
CA PHE A 39 -13.42 -19.40 33.11
C PHE A 39 -13.15 -18.27 32.06
N THR A 40 -13.37 -16.97 32.35
CA THR A 40 -12.92 -15.85 31.45
C THR A 40 -11.39 -15.77 31.35
N ALA A 41 -10.71 -16.33 32.34
CA ALA A 41 -9.29 -16.63 32.31
C ALA A 41 -8.93 -17.63 31.20
N ASP A 42 -9.74 -18.65 30.93
CA ASP A 42 -9.41 -19.74 30.01
C ASP A 42 -9.20 -19.23 28.59
N CYS A 43 -10.18 -18.51 28.00
CA CYS A 43 -10.02 -17.97 26.65
C CYS A 43 -8.78 -17.06 26.51
N ILE A 44 -8.38 -16.38 27.59
CA ILE A 44 -7.14 -15.60 27.60
C ILE A 44 -5.91 -16.52 27.68
N LEU A 45 -5.92 -17.54 28.54
CA LEU A 45 -4.74 -18.34 28.88
C LEU A 45 -4.50 -19.51 27.94
N ASP A 46 -5.56 -20.19 27.49
CA ASP A 46 -5.50 -21.09 26.33
C ASP A 46 -4.97 -20.35 25.10
N SER A 47 -5.32 -19.07 24.93
CA SER A 47 -4.78 -18.24 23.85
C SER A 47 -3.34 -17.79 24.13
N CYS A 48 -2.96 -17.49 25.37
CA CYS A 48 -1.55 -17.29 25.75
C CYS A 48 -0.70 -18.55 25.54
N GLN A 49 -1.28 -19.74 25.64
CA GLN A 49 -0.57 -21.03 25.55
C GLN A 49 -0.57 -21.59 24.11
N ARG A 50 -1.65 -21.40 23.33
CA ARG A 50 -1.75 -21.80 21.90
C ARG A 50 -1.23 -20.74 20.92
N ASN A 51 -1.40 -19.44 21.23
CA ASN A 51 -0.98 -18.31 20.39
C ASN A 51 0.19 -17.50 20.98
N MET A 52 0.81 -17.97 22.08
CA MET A 52 2.06 -17.48 22.68
C MET A 52 2.11 -15.96 23.02
N ASN A 53 0.96 -15.33 23.25
CA ASN A 53 0.83 -13.91 23.61
C ASN A 53 0.85 -13.69 25.14
N THR A 54 1.15 -12.47 25.59
CA THR A 54 0.99 -12.09 27.02
C THR A 54 -0.48 -11.82 27.37
N PRO A 55 -0.91 -11.93 28.64
CA PRO A 55 -2.30 -11.65 29.02
C PRO A 55 -2.79 -10.27 28.57
N VAL A 56 -1.92 -9.26 28.63
CA VAL A 56 -2.17 -7.88 28.16
C VAL A 56 -2.50 -7.84 26.66
N HIS A 57 -1.73 -8.53 25.81
CA HIS A 57 -2.02 -8.64 24.37
C HIS A 57 -3.35 -9.35 24.10
N THR A 58 -3.62 -10.40 24.85
CA THR A 58 -4.78 -11.26 24.63
C THR A 58 -6.07 -10.56 25.05
N ALA A 59 -6.08 -9.85 26.19
CA ALA A 59 -7.21 -9.00 26.60
C ALA A 59 -7.52 -7.92 25.54
N LEU A 60 -6.50 -7.26 24.99
CA LEU A 60 -6.64 -6.30 23.89
C LEU A 60 -7.10 -6.97 22.57
N GLY A 61 -6.75 -8.23 22.34
CA GLY A 61 -7.15 -9.00 21.16
C GLY A 61 -8.64 -9.34 21.18
N PHE A 62 -9.15 -9.67 22.36
CA PHE A 62 -10.57 -9.92 22.61
C PHE A 62 -11.37 -8.65 22.97
N HIS A 63 -10.77 -7.45 22.87
CA HIS A 63 -11.41 -6.15 23.13
C HIS A 63 -11.92 -5.99 24.59
N GLN A 64 -11.35 -6.73 25.54
CA GLN A 64 -11.73 -6.73 26.95
C GLN A 64 -11.02 -5.59 27.70
N MET A 65 -11.45 -4.35 27.44
CA MET A 65 -10.75 -3.14 27.91
C MET A 65 -10.66 -3.01 29.44
N GLU A 66 -11.65 -3.47 30.19
CA GLU A 66 -11.62 -3.48 31.66
C GLU A 66 -10.54 -4.41 32.20
N ILE A 67 -10.49 -5.65 31.71
CA ILE A 67 -9.47 -6.64 32.08
C ILE A 67 -8.08 -6.17 31.63
N PHE A 68 -7.99 -5.54 30.47
CA PHE A 68 -6.75 -4.93 29.97
C PHE A 68 -6.19 -3.85 30.90
N GLU A 69 -7.04 -2.94 31.40
CA GLU A 69 -6.61 -1.93 32.37
C GLU A 69 -6.24 -2.54 33.73
N ILE A 70 -7.04 -3.50 34.24
CA ILE A 70 -6.74 -4.21 35.49
C ILE A 70 -5.38 -4.92 35.41
N LEU A 71 -5.07 -5.60 34.30
CA LEU A 71 -3.78 -6.29 34.12
C LEU A 71 -2.59 -5.32 34.22
N LEU A 72 -2.69 -4.12 33.66
CA LEU A 72 -1.64 -3.10 33.74
C LEU A 72 -1.58 -2.45 35.14
N GLN A 73 -2.73 -2.20 35.77
CA GLN A 73 -2.82 -1.66 37.13
C GLN A 73 -2.13 -2.56 38.17
N TYR A 74 -2.23 -3.88 38.00
CA TYR A 74 -1.64 -4.88 38.92
C TYR A 74 -0.30 -5.44 38.43
N GLY A 75 0.51 -4.62 37.75
CA GLY A 75 1.92 -4.92 37.46
C GLY A 75 2.21 -5.66 36.16
N GLY A 76 1.22 -5.81 35.27
CA GLY A 76 1.46 -6.26 33.90
C GLY A 76 2.31 -5.25 33.13
N ASP A 77 3.45 -5.70 32.61
CA ASP A 77 4.38 -4.86 31.85
C ASP A 77 3.73 -4.38 30.52
N PRO A 78 3.53 -3.06 30.32
CA PRO A 78 2.96 -2.50 29.09
C PRO A 78 3.87 -2.66 27.87
N ASN A 79 5.17 -2.84 28.09
CA ASN A 79 6.22 -2.96 27.09
C ASN A 79 6.62 -4.41 26.81
N ALA A 80 5.99 -5.37 27.48
CA ALA A 80 6.27 -6.79 27.28
C ALA A 80 6.10 -7.17 25.79
N PRO A 81 7.09 -7.82 25.16
CA PRO A 81 6.97 -8.26 23.78
C PRO A 81 6.16 -9.57 23.65
N SER A 82 5.31 -9.64 22.64
CA SER A 82 4.67 -10.88 22.19
C SER A 82 5.71 -11.83 21.57
N ARG A 83 5.62 -13.13 21.90
CA ARG A 83 6.69 -14.09 21.60
C ARG A 83 6.94 -14.31 20.10
N HIS A 84 5.90 -14.23 19.27
CA HIS A 84 6.03 -14.49 17.83
C HIS A 84 6.65 -13.33 17.04
N TYR A 85 6.30 -12.09 17.37
CA TYR A 85 6.61 -10.93 16.54
C TYR A 85 7.37 -9.82 17.27
N GLY A 86 7.64 -9.94 18.57
CA GLY A 86 8.30 -8.89 19.37
C GLY A 86 7.42 -7.66 19.60
N GLN A 87 6.14 -7.72 19.23
CA GLN A 87 5.23 -6.58 19.32
C GLN A 87 4.79 -6.35 20.75
N THR A 88 4.76 -5.08 21.18
CA THR A 88 4.11 -4.66 22.43
C THR A 88 2.61 -4.45 22.23
N ALA A 89 1.87 -4.32 23.34
CA ALA A 89 0.44 -4.03 23.29
C ALA A 89 0.13 -2.73 22.51
N MET A 90 1.05 -1.77 22.50
CA MET A 90 0.90 -0.54 21.72
C MET A 90 0.94 -0.76 20.20
N HIS A 91 1.73 -1.71 19.69
CA HIS A 91 1.70 -2.08 18.27
C HIS A 91 0.34 -2.61 17.84
N GLN A 92 -0.29 -3.39 18.72
CA GLN A 92 -1.61 -3.97 18.50
C GLN A 92 -2.70 -2.90 18.58
N ALA A 93 -2.66 -2.03 19.60
CA ALA A 93 -3.56 -0.90 19.74
C ALA A 93 -3.47 0.06 18.52
N ALA A 94 -2.25 0.34 18.06
CA ALA A 94 -1.98 1.12 16.85
C ALA A 94 -2.57 0.48 15.59
N ARG A 95 -2.36 -0.82 15.38
CA ARG A 95 -2.93 -1.55 14.24
C ARG A 95 -4.46 -1.60 14.25
N GLN A 96 -5.05 -1.75 15.43
CA GLN A 96 -6.50 -1.72 15.62
C GLN A 96 -7.09 -0.29 15.54
N ASN A 97 -6.24 0.74 15.59
CA ASN A 97 -6.61 2.14 15.81
C ASN A 97 -7.53 2.29 17.06
N ASN A 98 -7.15 1.63 18.15
CA ASN A 98 -7.87 1.63 19.42
C ASN A 98 -7.31 2.73 20.35
N MET A 99 -7.88 3.94 20.27
CA MET A 99 -7.46 5.08 21.10
C MET A 99 -7.59 4.81 22.60
N ALA A 100 -8.62 4.09 23.05
CA ALA A 100 -8.79 3.80 24.47
C ALA A 100 -7.62 2.96 25.03
N ALA A 101 -7.19 1.94 24.27
CA ALA A 101 -6.02 1.14 24.62
C ALA A 101 -4.73 1.97 24.61
N VAL A 102 -4.55 2.90 23.66
CA VAL A 102 -3.38 3.79 23.63
C VAL A 102 -3.35 4.69 24.87
N THR A 103 -4.47 5.32 25.24
CA THR A 103 -4.55 6.16 26.45
C THR A 103 -4.23 5.38 27.72
N ILE A 104 -4.76 4.17 27.87
CA ILE A 104 -4.47 3.28 29.00
C ILE A 104 -2.98 2.89 29.02
N LEU A 105 -2.41 2.52 27.87
CA LEU A 105 -1.01 2.14 27.77
C LEU A 105 -0.06 3.30 28.14
N LEU A 106 -0.32 4.51 27.62
CA LEU A 106 0.46 5.70 27.97
C LEU A 106 0.34 6.04 29.47
N LYS A 107 -0.86 5.90 30.06
CA LYS A 107 -1.10 6.09 31.51
C LYS A 107 -0.23 5.15 32.37
N TYR A 108 0.04 3.93 31.92
CA TYR A 108 0.87 2.95 32.64
C TYR A 108 2.34 2.90 32.17
N GLY A 109 2.80 3.86 31.35
CA GLY A 109 4.22 3.98 30.98
C GLY A 109 4.66 3.13 29.79
N ALA A 110 3.76 2.85 28.83
CA ALA A 110 4.13 2.24 27.57
C ALA A 110 5.05 3.16 26.73
N ASP A 111 6.13 2.59 26.22
CA ASP A 111 7.06 3.23 25.29
C ASP A 111 6.54 3.11 23.85
N ILE A 112 6.44 4.26 23.17
CA ILE A 112 5.94 4.39 21.80
C ILE A 112 7.00 4.05 20.75
N HIS A 113 8.27 3.83 21.16
CA HIS A 113 9.44 3.65 20.30
C HIS A 113 9.98 2.20 20.30
N VAL A 114 9.37 1.28 21.05
CA VAL A 114 9.79 -0.14 21.08
C VAL A 114 9.71 -0.74 19.68
N LYS A 115 10.77 -1.45 19.25
CA LYS A 115 10.83 -2.14 17.96
C LYS A 115 10.41 -3.60 18.08
N ASP A 116 9.55 -4.03 17.18
CA ASP A 116 9.21 -5.44 17.00
C ASP A 116 10.31 -6.23 16.24
N ASN A 117 10.14 -7.55 16.07
CA ASN A 117 11.12 -8.43 15.42
C ASN A 117 11.43 -8.06 13.95
N TYR A 118 10.65 -7.17 13.33
CA TYR A 118 10.89 -6.64 11.99
C TYR A 118 11.40 -5.19 12.03
N GLY A 119 11.83 -4.69 13.18
CA GLY A 119 12.28 -3.31 13.38
C GLY A 119 11.17 -2.28 13.37
N ARG A 120 9.89 -2.69 13.32
CA ARG A 120 8.76 -1.77 13.27
C ARG A 120 8.46 -1.26 14.67
N ILE A 121 8.37 0.06 14.81
CA ILE A 121 7.73 0.74 15.95
C ILE A 121 6.20 0.90 15.75
N PRO A 122 5.40 1.17 16.81
CA PRO A 122 3.94 1.32 16.76
C PRO A 122 3.37 2.24 15.65
N ILE A 123 4.02 3.36 15.33
CA ILE A 123 3.54 4.30 14.30
C ILE A 123 3.46 3.64 12.90
N HIS A 124 4.36 2.71 12.55
CA HIS A 124 4.25 1.92 11.32
C HIS A 124 2.97 1.09 11.29
N CYS A 125 2.54 0.58 12.45
CA CYS A 125 1.33 -0.24 12.59
C CYS A 125 0.06 0.62 12.51
N ALA A 126 0.09 1.85 13.02
CA ALA A 126 -0.97 2.84 12.83
C ALA A 126 -1.11 3.23 11.35
N ALA A 127 0.00 3.53 10.67
CA ALA A 127 0.02 3.86 9.24
C ALA A 127 -0.48 2.71 8.34
N ALA A 128 -0.21 1.46 8.72
CA ALA A 128 -0.70 0.25 8.05
C ALA A 128 -2.13 -0.18 8.47
N SER A 129 -2.85 0.58 9.31
CA SER A 129 -4.15 0.14 9.82
C SER A 129 -5.18 -0.02 8.70
N LEU A 130 -5.82 -1.19 8.67
CA LEU A 130 -6.73 -1.64 7.61
C LEU A 130 -8.05 -2.17 8.18
N THR A 131 -8.41 -1.77 9.41
CA THR A 131 -9.63 -2.25 10.08
C THR A 131 -10.84 -1.94 9.19
N ALA A 132 -11.53 -2.98 8.73
CA ALA A 132 -12.42 -2.87 7.56
C ALA A 132 -13.60 -1.89 7.76
N ARG A 133 -13.93 -1.57 9.02
CA ARG A 133 -14.97 -0.62 9.44
C ARG A 133 -14.48 0.83 9.61
N MET A 134 -13.17 1.07 9.69
CA MET A 134 -12.56 2.36 10.07
C MET A 134 -11.37 2.74 9.16
N ARG A 135 -11.42 2.39 7.87
CA ARG A 135 -10.37 2.63 6.84
C ARG A 135 -9.93 4.09 6.62
N ASP A 136 -10.57 5.00 7.33
CA ASP A 136 -10.52 6.44 7.18
C ASP A 136 -10.26 7.15 8.53
N ASN A 137 -9.96 6.37 9.58
CA ASN A 137 -9.55 6.85 10.89
C ASN A 137 -8.02 6.79 11.01
N ILE A 138 -7.42 7.88 11.49
CA ILE A 138 -5.98 8.05 11.75
C ILE A 138 -5.71 8.57 13.16
N ASP A 139 -6.68 8.46 14.08
CA ASP A 139 -6.62 9.08 15.40
C ASP A 139 -5.42 8.58 16.22
N VAL A 140 -5.12 7.28 16.17
CA VAL A 140 -3.92 6.75 16.84
C VAL A 140 -2.64 7.21 16.13
N LEU A 141 -2.61 7.24 14.80
CA LEU A 141 -1.46 7.76 14.04
C LEU A 141 -1.17 9.23 14.38
N ARG A 142 -2.22 10.06 14.44
CA ARG A 142 -2.16 11.46 14.84
C ARG A 142 -1.66 11.60 16.28
N HIS A 143 -2.28 10.87 17.21
CA HIS A 143 -1.93 10.97 18.62
C HIS A 143 -0.49 10.51 18.91
N LEU A 144 -0.03 9.39 18.32
CA LEU A 144 1.35 8.93 18.48
C LEU A 144 2.36 9.95 17.94
N LEU A 145 2.05 10.64 16.82
CA LEU A 145 2.86 11.75 16.33
C LEU A 145 2.83 12.96 17.27
N GLU A 146 1.71 13.24 17.94
CA GLU A 146 1.57 14.36 18.88
C GLU A 146 2.29 14.13 20.22
N VAL A 147 2.31 12.89 20.75
CA VAL A 147 2.87 12.57 22.09
C VAL A 147 4.36 12.19 22.11
N GLY A 148 5.09 12.38 21.00
CA GLY A 148 6.54 12.17 20.93
C GLY A 148 7.04 11.55 19.62
N GLY A 149 6.16 10.93 18.82
CA GLY A 149 6.55 10.22 17.60
C GLY A 149 6.92 11.11 16.40
N ARG A 150 7.08 12.44 16.54
CA ARG A 150 7.41 13.33 15.41
C ARG A 150 8.74 12.97 14.75
N GLU A 151 9.75 12.67 15.55
CA GLU A 151 11.08 12.31 15.06
C GLU A 151 11.07 10.95 14.32
N ASP A 152 10.13 10.08 14.69
CA ASP A 152 9.91 8.76 14.09
C ASP A 152 9.17 8.77 12.75
N VAL A 153 8.78 9.93 12.21
CA VAL A 153 8.16 10.01 10.88
C VAL A 153 9.07 9.44 9.78
N HIS A 154 10.39 9.50 10.00
CA HIS A 154 11.45 8.93 9.16
C HIS A 154 11.98 7.57 9.65
N ALA A 155 11.44 7.00 10.74
CA ALA A 155 11.88 5.70 11.25
C ALA A 155 11.74 4.62 10.16
N ARG A 156 12.67 3.66 10.18
CA ARG A 156 12.75 2.57 9.19
C ARG A 156 12.64 1.23 9.88
N ASP A 157 11.82 0.33 9.33
CA ASP A 157 11.82 -1.09 9.67
C ASP A 157 13.09 -1.80 9.17
N SER A 158 13.28 -3.08 9.52
CA SER A 158 14.44 -3.89 9.09
C SER A 158 14.52 -4.12 7.58
N SER A 159 13.46 -3.79 6.82
CA SER A 159 13.43 -3.79 5.36
C SER A 159 13.56 -2.38 4.76
N GLY A 160 13.81 -1.36 5.58
CA GLY A 160 13.97 0.03 5.17
C GLY A 160 12.66 0.79 4.93
N ASN A 161 11.50 0.20 5.20
CA ASN A 161 10.21 0.86 5.00
C ASN A 161 9.96 1.88 6.11
N THR A 162 9.54 3.09 5.72
CA THR A 162 9.00 4.10 6.63
C THR A 162 7.48 3.97 6.80
N SER A 163 6.89 4.66 7.77
CA SER A 163 5.43 4.73 7.93
C SER A 163 4.68 5.12 6.64
N LEU A 164 5.29 5.96 5.79
CA LEU A 164 4.70 6.34 4.50
C LEU A 164 4.65 5.17 3.49
N HIS A 165 5.67 4.31 3.46
CA HIS A 165 5.63 3.06 2.67
C HIS A 165 4.48 2.16 3.10
N PHE A 166 4.27 2.02 4.42
CA PHE A 166 3.18 1.24 4.98
C PHE A 166 1.80 1.82 4.62
N ALA A 167 1.62 3.14 4.75
CA ALA A 167 0.37 3.82 4.40
C ALA A 167 0.03 3.70 2.90
N VAL A 168 1.01 3.85 2.00
CA VAL A 168 0.79 3.68 0.55
C VAL A 168 0.48 2.22 0.20
N LYS A 169 1.23 1.25 0.76
CA LYS A 169 0.99 -0.19 0.55
C LYS A 169 -0.38 -0.65 1.09
N ALA A 170 -0.90 0.03 2.11
CA ALA A 170 -2.24 -0.16 2.68
C ALA A 170 -3.34 0.62 1.95
N GLU A 171 -3.02 1.48 0.99
CA GLU A 171 -3.97 2.37 0.31
C GLU A 171 -4.72 3.32 1.29
N HIS A 172 -4.09 3.67 2.42
CA HIS A 172 -4.67 4.49 3.49
C HIS A 172 -4.47 5.99 3.21
N LEU A 173 -5.31 6.52 2.33
CA LEU A 173 -5.21 7.89 1.78
C LEU A 173 -5.00 8.99 2.84
N LYS A 174 -5.70 8.92 3.98
CA LYS A 174 -5.57 9.92 5.06
C LYS A 174 -4.25 9.80 5.80
N ALA A 175 -3.77 8.57 6.05
CA ALA A 175 -2.46 8.35 6.65
C ALA A 175 -1.34 8.84 5.72
N VAL A 176 -1.42 8.54 4.41
CA VAL A 176 -0.49 9.07 3.39
C VAL A 176 -0.44 10.60 3.45
N LYS A 177 -1.59 11.27 3.37
CA LYS A 177 -1.65 12.74 3.41
C LYS A 177 -1.07 13.30 4.72
N TYR A 178 -1.51 12.77 5.86
CA TYR A 178 -1.11 13.27 7.18
C TYR A 178 0.39 13.06 7.47
N LEU A 179 0.97 11.93 7.04
CA LEU A 179 2.40 11.68 7.16
C LEU A 179 3.23 12.69 6.35
N ILE A 180 2.85 12.95 5.10
CA ILE A 180 3.54 13.94 4.25
C ILE A 180 3.40 15.36 4.82
N GLU A 181 2.22 15.73 5.32
CA GLU A 181 2.00 17.02 6.00
C GLU A 181 2.77 17.16 7.32
N ASN A 182 3.25 16.06 7.90
CA ASN A 182 4.14 16.04 9.07
C ASN A 182 5.60 15.70 8.71
N GLY A 183 6.01 15.91 7.45
CA GLY A 183 7.41 15.86 7.02
C GLY A 183 7.91 14.52 6.50
N ALA A 184 7.06 13.50 6.34
CA ALA A 184 7.49 12.22 5.77
C ALA A 184 8.06 12.39 4.36
N ASP A 185 9.32 12.01 4.17
CA ASP A 185 9.97 12.05 2.87
C ASP A 185 9.36 11.03 1.90
N ILE A 186 8.84 11.56 0.80
CA ILE A 186 8.19 10.85 -0.31
C ILE A 186 9.18 10.13 -1.24
N ASN A 187 10.46 10.48 -1.20
CA ASN A 187 11.52 9.94 -2.06
C ASN A 187 12.45 8.95 -1.34
N THR A 188 12.35 8.82 -0.01
CA THR A 188 13.10 7.82 0.78
C THR A 188 12.88 6.43 0.20
N THR A 189 13.95 5.71 -0.15
CA THR A 189 13.87 4.34 -0.64
C THR A 189 14.04 3.31 0.46
N ASN A 190 13.31 2.19 0.41
CA ASN A 190 13.52 1.03 1.29
C ASN A 190 14.73 0.18 0.84
N ASN A 191 15.01 -0.94 1.51
CA ASN A 191 16.20 -1.78 1.21
C ASN A 191 16.08 -2.58 -0.11
N ASN A 192 14.95 -2.48 -0.83
CA ASN A 192 14.79 -2.95 -2.21
C ASN A 192 14.83 -1.77 -3.21
N ASP A 193 15.31 -0.61 -2.75
CA ASP A 193 15.33 0.68 -3.43
C ASP A 193 13.96 1.16 -3.95
N LYS A 194 12.87 0.74 -3.30
CA LYS A 194 11.52 1.17 -3.64
C LYS A 194 11.15 2.39 -2.81
N THR A 195 10.67 3.45 -3.45
CA THR A 195 10.04 4.59 -2.77
C THR A 195 8.65 4.18 -2.21
N PRO A 196 7.99 5.02 -1.38
CA PRO A 196 6.59 4.83 -1.02
C PRO A 196 5.67 4.64 -2.22
N ARG A 197 5.93 5.33 -3.33
CA ARG A 197 5.19 5.18 -4.60
C ARG A 197 5.32 3.76 -5.17
N ASP A 198 6.53 3.21 -5.16
CA ASP A 198 6.86 1.90 -5.76
C ASP A 198 6.38 0.69 -4.95
N VAL A 199 6.03 0.89 -3.67
CA VAL A 199 5.41 -0.16 -2.83
C VAL A 199 3.88 -0.18 -2.90
N ALA A 200 3.26 0.74 -3.65
CA ALA A 200 1.86 0.59 -4.06
C ALA A 200 1.71 -0.75 -4.81
N LYS A 201 0.76 -1.59 -4.39
CA LYS A 201 0.56 -2.90 -5.02
C LYS A 201 0.32 -2.74 -6.53
N PRO A 202 1.04 -3.45 -7.42
CA PRO A 202 0.75 -3.37 -8.84
C PRO A 202 -0.62 -4.01 -9.14
N SER A 203 -1.63 -3.19 -9.39
CA SER A 203 -2.91 -3.61 -10.01
C SER A 203 -2.95 -3.18 -11.48
N PHE A 204 -1.82 -3.35 -12.15
CA PHE A 204 -1.69 -3.15 -13.59
C PHE A 204 -2.02 -4.42 -14.39
N GLY A 205 -2.44 -5.48 -13.69
CA GLY A 205 -2.94 -6.73 -14.23
C GLY A 205 -4.39 -7.00 -13.79
N LEU A 206 -5.29 -6.92 -14.78
CA LEU A 206 -6.69 -7.37 -14.78
C LEU A 206 -7.71 -6.56 -13.95
N GLU A 207 -8.81 -6.22 -14.62
CA GLU A 207 -10.01 -5.49 -14.14
C GLU A 207 -9.80 -4.08 -13.54
N LEU A 208 -9.66 -3.08 -14.42
CA LEU A 208 -9.68 -1.66 -14.04
C LEU A 208 -11.08 -1.13 -13.66
N ASP A 209 -12.12 -1.65 -14.29
CA ASP A 209 -13.49 -1.20 -14.05
C ASP A 209 -14.31 -2.26 -13.31
N LYS A 210 -14.47 -2.03 -12.01
CA LYS A 210 -15.74 -2.29 -11.29
C LYS A 210 -15.86 -1.50 -9.98
N PHE A 211 -14.90 -1.57 -9.05
CA PHE A 211 -15.07 -0.95 -7.71
C PHE A 211 -13.81 -0.45 -6.97
N GLY A 212 -12.61 -0.38 -7.58
CA GLY A 212 -11.34 -0.26 -6.83
C GLY A 212 -10.46 1.00 -6.97
N ASP A 213 -10.33 1.58 -8.16
CA ASP A 213 -9.07 2.29 -8.51
C ASP A 213 -8.94 3.75 -8.00
N GLY A 214 -10.05 4.38 -7.61
CA GLY A 214 -10.07 5.80 -7.23
C GLY A 214 -9.10 6.19 -6.09
N LYS A 215 -8.87 5.30 -5.11
CA LYS A 215 -7.94 5.57 -4.00
C LYS A 215 -6.47 5.62 -4.47
N ARG A 216 -6.10 4.81 -5.46
CA ARG A 216 -4.72 4.74 -5.98
C ARG A 216 -4.37 5.92 -6.85
N VAL A 217 -5.29 6.30 -7.73
CA VAL A 217 -5.19 7.56 -8.49
C VAL A 217 -5.07 8.75 -7.53
N LYS A 218 -5.83 8.77 -6.43
CA LYS A 218 -5.74 9.83 -5.42
C LYS A 218 -4.44 9.81 -4.61
N ILE A 219 -3.90 8.64 -4.26
CA ILE A 219 -2.57 8.52 -3.62
C ILE A 219 -1.48 9.00 -4.56
N LEU A 220 -1.52 8.60 -5.84
CA LEU A 220 -0.58 9.05 -6.88
C LEU A 220 -0.62 10.57 -7.04
N GLU A 221 -1.83 11.14 -7.15
CA GLU A 221 -2.05 12.60 -7.24
C GLU A 221 -1.50 13.33 -6.00
N ILE A 222 -1.68 12.78 -4.79
CA ILE A 222 -1.09 13.35 -3.56
C ILE A 222 0.44 13.26 -3.60
N LEU A 223 1.03 12.11 -3.92
CA LEU A 223 2.49 11.96 -3.96
C LEU A 223 3.11 12.94 -4.97
N LEU A 224 2.53 13.08 -6.17
CA LEU A 224 2.94 14.06 -7.17
C LEU A 224 2.78 15.51 -6.66
N LYS A 225 1.62 15.84 -6.08
CA LYS A 225 1.31 17.19 -5.56
C LYS A 225 2.31 17.69 -4.52
N TYR A 226 2.83 16.80 -3.68
CA TYR A 226 3.80 17.16 -2.64
C TYR A 226 5.26 17.00 -3.10
N GLY A 227 5.51 16.88 -4.41
CA GLY A 227 6.85 16.94 -5.01
C GLY A 227 7.45 15.60 -5.43
N GLY A 228 6.66 14.52 -5.50
CA GLY A 228 7.13 13.20 -5.91
C GLY A 228 7.41 13.16 -7.41
N ASP A 229 8.55 12.62 -7.80
CA ASP A 229 8.98 12.61 -9.20
C ASP A 229 7.97 11.82 -10.09
N PRO A 230 7.40 12.44 -11.15
CA PRO A 230 6.53 11.75 -12.10
C PRO A 230 7.28 10.76 -13.01
N ASN A 231 8.60 10.90 -13.14
CA ASN A 231 9.46 10.19 -14.10
C ASN A 231 10.17 8.96 -13.54
N VAL A 232 9.92 8.60 -12.27
CA VAL A 232 10.37 7.34 -11.67
C VAL A 232 9.97 6.16 -12.57
N HIS A 233 10.95 5.28 -12.82
CA HIS A 233 10.79 4.15 -13.71
C HIS A 233 11.14 2.81 -13.05
N SER A 234 10.49 1.74 -13.50
CA SER A 234 10.88 0.36 -13.16
C SER A 234 12.34 0.10 -13.54
N ARG A 235 13.06 -0.65 -12.69
CA ARG A 235 14.46 -1.02 -12.92
C ARG A 235 14.64 -1.95 -14.10
N ASP A 236 13.79 -2.98 -14.18
CA ASP A 236 13.95 -4.10 -15.11
C ASP A 236 13.67 -3.70 -16.57
N CYS A 237 12.85 -2.68 -16.78
CA CYS A 237 12.34 -2.31 -18.10
C CYS A 237 12.34 -0.81 -18.42
N ARG A 238 12.73 0.07 -17.48
CA ARG A 238 12.68 1.55 -17.61
C ARG A 238 11.31 2.14 -17.98
N LYS A 239 10.22 1.39 -17.77
CA LYS A 239 8.86 1.95 -17.87
C LYS A 239 8.59 2.94 -16.75
N THR A 240 8.31 4.19 -17.11
CA THR A 240 7.73 5.20 -16.20
C THR A 240 6.26 4.88 -15.92
N SER A 241 5.67 5.52 -14.90
CA SER A 241 4.23 5.40 -14.65
C SER A 241 3.35 5.92 -15.80
N LEU A 242 3.87 6.81 -16.67
CA LEU A 242 3.16 7.30 -17.85
C LEU A 242 3.01 6.21 -18.92
N HIS A 243 4.06 5.42 -19.17
CA HIS A 243 3.98 4.25 -20.05
C HIS A 243 2.86 3.31 -19.60
N GLU A 244 2.78 3.08 -18.29
CA GLU A 244 1.84 2.12 -17.72
C GLU A 244 0.40 2.66 -17.71
N ALA A 245 0.21 3.95 -17.39
CA ALA A 245 -1.09 4.63 -17.50
C ALA A 245 -1.63 4.62 -18.95
N VAL A 246 -0.74 4.83 -19.92
CA VAL A 246 -1.08 4.75 -21.35
C VAL A 246 -1.40 3.31 -21.77
N ARG A 247 -0.60 2.31 -21.36
CA ARG A 247 -0.84 0.88 -21.62
C ARG A 247 -2.15 0.38 -21.00
N LEU A 248 -2.57 0.98 -19.90
CA LEU A 248 -3.87 0.76 -19.26
C LEU A 248 -5.02 1.54 -19.90
N ASN A 249 -4.75 2.43 -20.85
CA ASN A 249 -5.75 3.30 -21.47
C ASN A 249 -6.47 4.24 -20.46
N SER A 250 -5.79 4.59 -19.35
CA SER A 250 -6.35 5.43 -18.28
C SER A 250 -6.08 6.90 -18.53
N LEU A 251 -6.99 7.56 -19.26
CA LEU A 251 -6.87 8.99 -19.61
C LEU A 251 -6.70 9.88 -18.36
N THR A 252 -7.40 9.58 -17.26
CA THR A 252 -7.28 10.31 -16.00
C THR A 252 -5.86 10.26 -15.43
N MET A 253 -5.23 9.08 -15.41
CA MET A 253 -3.85 8.94 -14.93
C MET A 253 -2.85 9.62 -15.87
N VAL A 254 -3.05 9.51 -17.18
CA VAL A 254 -2.22 10.19 -18.20
C VAL A 254 -2.28 11.71 -17.99
N THR A 255 -3.47 12.31 -17.87
CA THR A 255 -3.64 13.74 -17.62
C THR A 255 -2.98 14.17 -16.30
N ILE A 256 -3.17 13.42 -15.20
CA ILE A 256 -2.54 13.74 -13.90
C ILE A 256 -1.01 13.70 -14.02
N LEU A 257 -0.44 12.64 -14.59
CA LEU A 257 1.01 12.49 -14.74
C LEU A 257 1.61 13.61 -15.59
N LEU A 258 0.98 13.95 -16.71
CA LEU A 258 1.44 15.05 -17.58
C LEU A 258 1.29 16.42 -16.90
N THR A 259 0.20 16.65 -16.14
CA THR A 259 0.01 17.89 -15.37
C THR A 259 1.12 18.13 -14.34
N TYR A 260 1.67 17.06 -13.76
CA TYR A 260 2.80 17.13 -12.83
C TYR A 260 4.19 16.96 -13.48
N GLY A 261 4.29 16.98 -14.81
CA GLY A 261 5.58 17.00 -15.52
C GLY A 261 6.18 15.64 -15.89
N ALA A 262 5.34 14.61 -16.10
CA ALA A 262 5.80 13.36 -16.70
C ALA A 262 6.30 13.57 -18.14
N ASP A 263 7.46 13.01 -18.46
CA ASP A 263 8.07 13.09 -19.78
C ASP A 263 7.32 12.18 -20.77
N ILE A 264 6.61 12.82 -21.70
CA ILE A 264 5.88 12.20 -22.81
C ILE A 264 6.81 11.50 -23.82
N HIS A 265 8.11 11.81 -23.81
CA HIS A 265 9.14 11.20 -24.65
C HIS A 265 10.02 10.18 -23.92
N ALA A 266 9.74 9.87 -22.65
CA ALA A 266 10.51 8.92 -21.87
C ALA A 266 10.60 7.58 -22.62
N LYS A 267 11.77 6.93 -22.60
CA LYS A 267 12.02 5.67 -23.32
C LYS A 267 12.23 4.49 -22.38
N ASP A 268 11.52 3.40 -22.63
CA ASP A 268 11.76 2.11 -21.97
C ASP A 268 13.03 1.40 -22.51
N ASN A 269 13.37 0.23 -21.97
CA ASN A 269 14.56 -0.54 -22.39
C ASN A 269 14.53 -1.04 -23.86
N LEU A 270 13.37 -0.99 -24.53
CA LEU A 270 13.23 -1.25 -25.96
C LEU A 270 13.13 0.05 -26.77
N HIS A 271 13.53 1.19 -26.20
CA HIS A 271 13.41 2.54 -26.76
C HIS A 271 11.98 3.00 -27.07
N ARG A 272 10.96 2.29 -26.59
CA ARG A 272 9.55 2.66 -26.82
C ARG A 272 9.18 3.84 -25.94
N MET A 273 8.60 4.84 -26.58
CA MET A 273 7.93 5.98 -25.96
C MET A 273 6.45 5.66 -25.66
N PRO A 274 5.76 6.39 -24.76
CA PRO A 274 4.33 6.24 -24.49
C PRO A 274 3.43 6.16 -25.73
N ILE A 275 3.75 6.87 -26.82
CA ILE A 275 2.99 6.80 -28.09
C ILE A 275 2.94 5.39 -28.71
N HIS A 276 4.00 4.58 -28.57
CA HIS A 276 4.00 3.18 -29.06
C HIS A 276 2.99 2.33 -28.27
N TYR A 277 2.90 2.54 -26.96
CA TYR A 277 1.93 1.88 -26.08
C TYR A 277 0.49 2.34 -26.36
N ALA A 278 0.28 3.63 -26.65
CA ALA A 278 -1.03 4.16 -27.02
C ALA A 278 -1.54 3.57 -28.34
N ALA A 279 -0.64 3.38 -29.31
CA ALA A 279 -0.95 2.79 -30.61
C ALA A 279 -1.17 1.27 -30.53
N GLY A 280 -0.29 0.54 -29.83
CA GLY A 280 -0.34 -0.91 -29.64
C GLY A 280 -1.34 -1.40 -28.57
N SER A 281 -2.31 -0.58 -28.18
CA SER A 281 -3.35 -0.97 -27.22
C SER A 281 -4.46 -1.77 -27.90
N HIS A 282 -4.54 -3.06 -27.59
CA HIS A 282 -5.41 -4.02 -28.30
C HIS A 282 -6.92 -3.69 -28.19
N PRO A 283 -7.69 -3.70 -29.30
CA PRO A 283 -9.09 -3.27 -29.32
C PRO A 283 -10.03 -3.98 -28.33
N SER A 284 -9.77 -5.26 -28.03
CA SER A 284 -10.61 -6.05 -27.11
C SER A 284 -10.44 -5.69 -25.63
N ARG A 285 -9.38 -4.96 -25.25
CA ARG A 285 -9.19 -4.45 -23.87
C ARG A 285 -10.04 -3.19 -23.64
N MET A 286 -11.35 -3.34 -23.84
CA MET A 286 -12.39 -2.30 -23.78
C MET A 286 -12.32 -1.29 -24.94
N SER A 287 -12.97 -1.66 -26.05
CA SER A 287 -13.51 -0.79 -27.12
C SER A 287 -12.60 0.31 -27.71
N GLY A 288 -11.28 0.13 -27.68
CA GLY A 288 -10.31 0.94 -28.44
C GLY A 288 -10.48 2.45 -28.26
N ASN A 289 -10.37 2.94 -27.01
CA ASN A 289 -10.50 4.36 -26.71
C ASN A 289 -9.32 5.18 -27.26
N ILE A 290 -9.48 5.67 -28.48
CA ILE A 290 -8.50 6.52 -29.18
C ILE A 290 -8.18 7.84 -28.44
N ASN A 291 -8.91 8.21 -27.39
CA ASN A 291 -8.69 9.46 -26.67
C ASN A 291 -7.32 9.51 -25.97
N VAL A 292 -6.77 8.39 -25.49
CA VAL A 292 -5.40 8.37 -24.94
C VAL A 292 -4.36 8.61 -26.04
N LEU A 293 -4.49 7.95 -27.19
CA LEU A 293 -3.61 8.18 -28.35
C LEU A 293 -3.69 9.63 -28.86
N ARG A 294 -4.91 10.20 -28.95
CA ARG A 294 -5.12 11.62 -29.28
C ARG A 294 -4.45 12.55 -28.28
N HIS A 295 -4.61 12.29 -26.98
CA HIS A 295 -4.03 13.13 -25.95
C HIS A 295 -2.48 13.06 -25.95
N VAL A 296 -1.92 11.85 -26.08
CA VAL A 296 -0.46 11.63 -26.22
C VAL A 296 0.11 12.35 -27.44
N ILE A 297 -0.55 12.27 -28.60
CA ILE A 297 -0.12 12.97 -29.83
C ILE A 297 -0.28 14.50 -29.71
N ASN A 298 -1.36 14.98 -29.09
CA ASN A 298 -1.61 16.42 -28.92
C ASN A 298 -0.65 17.09 -27.91
N VAL A 299 -0.07 16.33 -26.97
CA VAL A 299 0.90 16.84 -25.97
C VAL A 299 2.34 16.59 -26.41
N GLY A 300 2.60 15.57 -27.24
CA GLY A 300 3.90 15.29 -27.85
C GLY A 300 4.25 16.25 -29.01
N ARG A 301 5.40 16.00 -29.65
CA ARG A 301 5.81 16.75 -30.85
C ARG A 301 5.28 16.08 -32.12
N PRO A 302 5.01 16.81 -33.21
CA PRO A 302 4.46 16.23 -34.44
C PRO A 302 5.28 15.07 -35.02
N GLU A 303 6.60 15.14 -34.93
CA GLU A 303 7.51 14.10 -35.42
C GLU A 303 7.49 12.80 -34.59
N ASP A 304 6.97 12.83 -33.36
CA ASP A 304 6.93 11.65 -32.46
C ASP A 304 6.05 10.52 -33.03
N VAL A 305 5.12 10.82 -33.95
CA VAL A 305 4.30 9.81 -34.65
C VAL A 305 5.13 8.89 -35.56
N ARG A 306 6.38 9.29 -35.85
CA ARG A 306 7.39 8.53 -36.61
C ARG A 306 8.60 8.15 -35.75
N ALA A 307 8.54 8.35 -34.44
CA ALA A 307 9.55 7.83 -33.53
C ALA A 307 9.65 6.31 -33.70
N THR A 308 10.84 5.76 -33.51
CA THR A 308 11.11 4.33 -33.62
C THR A 308 11.57 3.75 -32.29
N ASP A 309 11.20 2.50 -32.06
CA ASP A 309 11.75 1.68 -30.99
C ASP A 309 13.09 1.02 -31.40
N LEU A 310 13.60 0.10 -30.57
CA LEU A 310 14.87 -0.61 -30.81
C LEU A 310 14.84 -1.52 -32.06
N CYS A 311 13.66 -2.01 -32.47
CA CYS A 311 13.47 -2.80 -33.69
C CYS A 311 13.30 -1.92 -34.94
N GLY A 312 13.18 -0.60 -34.76
CA GLY A 312 12.80 0.33 -35.83
C GLY A 312 11.28 0.44 -36.02
N ASP A 313 10.46 -0.19 -35.17
CA ASP A 313 9.01 -0.17 -35.30
C ASP A 313 8.46 1.18 -34.83
N THR A 314 7.69 1.84 -35.70
CA THR A 314 6.99 3.09 -35.39
C THR A 314 5.64 2.81 -34.71
N PRO A 315 5.00 3.81 -34.05
CA PRO A 315 3.63 3.68 -33.55
C PRO A 315 2.62 3.16 -34.58
N LEU A 316 2.85 3.41 -35.88
CA LEU A 316 2.00 2.88 -36.95
C LEU A 316 2.13 1.36 -37.11
N HIS A 317 3.33 0.79 -37.00
CA HIS A 317 3.52 -0.67 -36.94
C HIS A 317 2.75 -1.26 -35.75
N TYR A 318 2.89 -0.66 -34.56
CA TYR A 318 2.17 -1.08 -33.37
C TYR A 318 0.65 -1.04 -33.53
N ALA A 319 0.09 0.01 -34.15
CA ALA A 319 -1.35 0.11 -34.42
C ALA A 319 -1.85 -0.95 -35.42
N VAL A 320 -1.03 -1.31 -36.41
CA VAL A 320 -1.35 -2.35 -37.41
C VAL A 320 -1.25 -3.76 -36.82
N MET A 321 -0.20 -4.08 -36.07
CA MET A 321 -0.01 -5.38 -35.40
C MET A 321 -1.15 -5.74 -34.43
N VAL A 322 -1.90 -4.75 -33.90
CA VAL A 322 -3.08 -4.98 -33.04
C VAL A 322 -4.40 -4.70 -33.74
N GLU A 323 -4.41 -4.63 -35.07
CA GLU A 323 -5.57 -4.40 -35.94
C GLU A 323 -6.41 -3.14 -35.60
N ASN A 324 -5.81 -2.12 -34.98
CA ASN A 324 -6.54 -0.94 -34.52
C ASN A 324 -6.70 0.10 -35.64
N ILE A 325 -7.61 -0.18 -36.58
CA ILE A 325 -7.89 0.68 -37.76
C ILE A 325 -8.20 2.14 -37.41
N ARG A 326 -8.73 2.42 -36.20
CA ARG A 326 -8.98 3.79 -35.72
C ARG A 326 -7.67 4.51 -35.39
N ALA A 327 -6.75 3.83 -34.71
CA ALA A 327 -5.41 4.35 -34.43
C ALA A 327 -4.62 4.55 -35.72
N VAL A 328 -4.63 3.56 -36.64
CA VAL A 328 -3.99 3.64 -37.97
C VAL A 328 -4.45 4.90 -38.73
N LYS A 329 -5.76 5.08 -38.92
CA LYS A 329 -6.34 6.26 -39.60
C LYS A 329 -5.91 7.59 -38.98
N TYR A 330 -5.82 7.65 -37.65
CA TYR A 330 -5.45 8.87 -36.94
C TYR A 330 -3.94 9.16 -37.00
N LEU A 331 -3.10 8.13 -36.88
CA LEU A 331 -1.65 8.24 -37.03
C LEU A 331 -1.27 8.72 -38.45
N ILE A 332 -1.88 8.16 -39.49
CA ILE A 332 -1.70 8.62 -40.88
C ILE A 332 -2.12 10.09 -41.02
N LYS A 333 -3.29 10.47 -40.48
CA LYS A 333 -3.74 11.87 -40.46
C LYS A 333 -2.75 12.82 -39.74
N CYS A 334 -2.03 12.32 -38.74
CA CYS A 334 -1.02 13.07 -38.00
C CYS A 334 0.39 13.03 -38.64
N GLY A 335 0.57 12.39 -39.80
CA GLY A 335 1.83 12.39 -40.55
C GLY A 335 2.67 11.11 -40.46
N ALA A 336 2.16 10.03 -39.85
CA ALA A 336 2.80 8.72 -39.92
C ALA A 336 2.68 8.12 -41.34
N SER A 337 3.68 7.35 -41.77
CA SER A 337 3.78 6.86 -43.15
C SER A 337 3.75 5.34 -43.24
N MET A 338 2.85 4.81 -44.08
CA MET A 338 2.76 3.37 -44.42
C MET A 338 3.99 2.86 -45.22
N LYS A 339 4.96 3.71 -45.54
CA LYS A 339 6.20 3.36 -46.25
C LYS A 339 7.44 3.35 -45.33
N ASP A 340 7.28 3.70 -44.06
CA ASP A 340 8.38 3.75 -43.11
C ASP A 340 8.75 2.33 -42.72
N ALA A 341 9.87 1.81 -43.23
CA ALA A 341 10.29 0.44 -42.94
C ALA A 341 11.06 0.34 -41.61
N ASN A 342 10.78 -0.70 -40.84
CA ASN A 342 11.52 -1.04 -39.61
C ASN A 342 12.93 -1.61 -39.91
N GLY A 343 13.66 -2.01 -38.86
CA GLY A 343 15.01 -2.58 -38.99
C GLY A 343 15.09 -3.87 -39.83
N ASN A 344 13.99 -4.62 -39.92
CA ASN A 344 13.86 -5.82 -40.77
C ASN A 344 13.45 -5.50 -42.21
N ARG A 345 13.35 -4.21 -42.58
CA ARG A 345 12.83 -3.70 -43.86
C ARG A 345 11.34 -4.00 -44.11
N GLN A 346 10.57 -4.29 -43.06
CA GLN A 346 9.13 -4.47 -43.12
C GLN A 346 8.45 -3.12 -42.96
N THR A 347 7.49 -2.79 -43.82
CA THR A 347 6.59 -1.65 -43.66
C THR A 347 5.44 -1.98 -42.69
N PRO A 348 4.63 -1.01 -42.25
CA PRO A 348 3.43 -1.29 -41.47
C PRO A 348 2.45 -2.25 -42.16
N SER A 349 2.41 -2.31 -43.51
CA SER A 349 1.55 -3.28 -44.21
C SER A 349 2.11 -4.70 -44.18
N ASP A 350 3.44 -4.85 -44.16
CA ASP A 350 4.12 -6.16 -44.13
C ASP A 350 3.98 -6.88 -42.78
N VAL A 351 3.68 -6.13 -41.70
CA VAL A 351 3.42 -6.68 -40.34
C VAL A 351 1.93 -6.89 -40.05
N ALA A 352 1.04 -6.70 -41.03
CA ALA A 352 -0.39 -6.96 -40.90
C ALA A 352 -0.74 -8.43 -41.20
N ASP A 353 -1.74 -8.97 -40.50
CA ASP A 353 -2.42 -10.20 -40.92
C ASP A 353 -3.16 -9.97 -42.25
N GLU A 354 -3.26 -10.99 -43.10
CA GLU A 354 -3.85 -10.90 -44.45
C GLU A 354 -5.27 -10.28 -44.46
N LYS A 355 -6.12 -10.63 -43.49
CA LYS A 355 -7.48 -10.07 -43.35
C LYS A 355 -7.51 -8.60 -42.92
N PHE A 356 -6.39 -8.08 -42.43
CA PHE A 356 -6.24 -6.68 -42.06
C PHE A 356 -5.61 -5.87 -43.21
N LYS A 357 -4.75 -6.46 -44.04
CA LYS A 357 -4.22 -5.85 -45.27
C LYS A 357 -5.34 -5.32 -46.18
N GLU A 358 -6.38 -6.13 -46.43
CA GLU A 358 -7.57 -5.72 -47.21
C GLU A 358 -8.24 -4.43 -46.67
N LYS A 359 -8.11 -4.13 -45.37
CA LYS A 359 -8.66 -2.91 -44.75
C LYS A 359 -7.68 -1.74 -44.79
N LEU A 360 -6.39 -2.01 -44.95
CA LEU A 360 -5.33 -1.01 -45.11
C LEU A 360 -5.27 -0.48 -46.54
N ASP A 361 -5.55 -1.32 -47.53
CA ASP A 361 -5.63 -0.94 -48.96
C ASP A 361 -6.78 0.04 -49.27
N LEU A 362 -7.65 0.29 -48.30
CA LEU A 362 -8.77 1.25 -48.34
C LEU A 362 -8.46 2.60 -47.65
N LEU A 363 -7.19 2.88 -47.31
CA LEU A 363 -6.72 4.06 -46.59
C LEU A 363 -5.89 5.03 -47.45
#